data_AF-A0A8C7A1C6-F1
#
_entry.id   AF-A0A8C7A1C6-F1
#
_cell.length_a   1.000
_cell.length_b   1.000
_cell.length_c   1.000
_cell.angle_alpha   90.00
_cell.angle_beta   90.00
_cell.angle_gamma   90.00
#
_symmetry.space_group_name_H-M   'P 1'
#
loop_
_entity.id
_entity.type
_entity.pdbx_description
1 polymer ?
#
loop_
_entity_poly.entity_id
_entity_poly.type
_entity_poly.pdbx_seq_one_letter_code
_entity_poly.pdbx_strand_id
1 'polypeptide(L)'
;MRLLSTLLFLIMICWLAEGTLSKTDAKKGASKKLEEKALHSDKNVQNRGLVVVDPKAKDIILEHKSYCFKEIKERHFSGDVLGYVTPWNSHGYDIAKIFGNKFTLISPVWLQVKRRGKERFQFTGLHDVDCVTVILTQCVKMC
;
A
#
# COMPACT_ATOMS: atom_id res chain seq x y z
N MET A 1 22.59 34.00 -58.90
CA MET A 1 23.72 33.34 -58.21
C MET A 1 23.63 33.44 -56.67
N ARG A 2 23.40 34.62 -56.06
CA ARG A 2 23.32 34.73 -54.58
C ARG A 2 22.10 34.03 -53.95
N LEU A 3 20.91 34.15 -54.57
CA LEU A 3 19.68 33.52 -54.10
C LEU A 3 19.68 31.98 -54.21
N LEU A 4 20.36 31.45 -55.22
CA LEU A 4 20.52 30.00 -55.42
C LEU A 4 21.46 29.40 -54.37
N SER A 5 22.53 30.13 -54.03
CA SER A 5 23.48 29.74 -52.98
C SER A 5 22.82 29.72 -51.60
N THR A 6 22.01 30.75 -51.26
CA THR A 6 21.28 30.77 -49.98
C THR A 6 20.26 29.65 -49.87
N LEU A 7 19.59 29.29 -50.98
CA LEU A 7 18.65 28.17 -51.00
C LEU A 7 19.37 26.83 -50.78
N LEU A 8 20.53 26.65 -51.39
CA LEU A 8 21.35 25.44 -51.21
C LEU A 8 21.84 25.29 -49.76
N PHE A 9 22.25 26.40 -49.12
CA PHE A 9 22.65 26.41 -47.71
C PHE A 9 21.50 26.06 -46.76
N LEU A 10 20.29 26.58 -47.02
CA LEU A 10 19.09 26.24 -46.25
C LEU A 10 18.72 24.76 -46.37
N ILE A 11 18.83 24.19 -47.56
CA ILE A 11 18.60 22.76 -47.78
C ILE A 11 19.63 21.94 -47.00
N MET A 12 20.92 22.28 -47.04
CA MET A 12 21.95 21.57 -46.28
C MET A 12 21.74 21.61 -44.76
N ILE A 13 21.23 22.72 -44.21
CA ILE A 13 20.90 22.83 -42.78
C ILE A 13 19.71 21.92 -42.41
N CYS A 14 18.71 21.80 -43.28
CA CYS A 14 17.58 20.90 -43.07
C CYS A 14 17.99 19.42 -43.04
N TRP A 15 18.99 19.02 -43.83
CA TRP A 15 19.50 17.65 -43.84
C TRP A 15 20.36 17.33 -42.61
N LEU A 16 20.99 18.34 -41.99
CA LEU A 16 21.74 18.17 -40.73
C LEU A 16 20.84 18.18 -39.48
N ALA A 17 19.59 18.61 -39.61
CA ALA A 17 18.60 18.65 -38.53
C ALA A 17 17.91 17.29 -38.27
N GLU A 18 18.24 16.23 -39.01
CA GLU A 18 17.78 14.86 -38.72
C GLU A 18 18.56 14.17 -37.58
N GLY A 19 19.47 14.90 -36.91
CA GLY A 19 20.01 14.49 -35.62
C GLY A 19 19.04 14.81 -34.48
N THR A 20 18.88 13.88 -33.54
CA THR A 20 18.16 13.97 -32.24
C THR A 20 16.62 13.96 -32.27
N LEU A 21 16.05 12.82 -32.67
CA LEU A 21 15.13 12.08 -31.79
C LEU A 21 15.03 10.63 -32.28
N SER A 22 16.06 9.84 -31.97
CA SER A 22 15.93 8.39 -32.01
C SER A 22 14.75 8.03 -31.10
N LYS A 23 13.64 7.57 -31.69
CA LYS A 23 12.64 6.83 -30.94
C LYS A 23 13.39 5.66 -30.35
N THR A 24 13.71 5.75 -29.06
CA THR A 24 14.05 4.58 -28.27
C THR A 24 13.02 3.55 -28.65
N ASP A 25 13.47 2.46 -29.27
CA ASP A 25 12.59 1.34 -29.57
C ASP A 25 11.79 1.11 -28.30
N ALA A 26 10.47 1.29 -28.41
CA ALA A 26 9.55 0.59 -27.55
C ALA A 26 9.75 -0.87 -27.92
N LYS A 27 10.89 -1.44 -27.49
CA LYS A 27 11.04 -2.85 -27.23
C LYS A 27 9.90 -3.07 -26.27
N LYS A 28 8.81 -3.59 -26.83
CA LYS A 28 7.68 -4.18 -26.19
C LYS A 28 8.26 -5.37 -25.42
N GLY A 29 9.10 -5.07 -24.42
CA GLY A 29 9.24 -5.90 -23.26
C GLY A 29 7.81 -5.98 -22.81
N ALA A 30 7.22 -7.14 -23.03
CA ALA A 30 6.07 -7.53 -22.26
C ALA A 30 6.52 -7.32 -20.81
N SER A 31 6.23 -6.14 -20.27
CA SER A 31 5.85 -6.03 -18.89
C SER A 31 4.69 -7.00 -18.83
N LYS A 32 5.01 -8.25 -18.51
CA LYS A 32 4.06 -9.21 -18.00
C LYS A 32 3.55 -8.50 -16.77
N LYS A 33 2.52 -7.67 -16.95
CA LYS A 33 1.68 -7.18 -15.89
C LYS A 33 1.24 -8.47 -15.23
N LEU A 34 1.87 -8.76 -14.10
CA LEU A 34 1.61 -9.98 -13.38
C LEU A 34 0.12 -9.93 -13.08
N GLU A 35 -0.64 -10.88 -13.61
CA GLU A 35 -2.07 -10.88 -13.38
C GLU A 35 -2.27 -11.04 -11.88
N GLU A 36 -2.68 -9.98 -11.20
CA GLU A 36 -3.06 -10.06 -9.80
C GLU A 36 -4.34 -10.88 -9.74
N LYS A 37 -4.35 -11.91 -8.88
CA LYS A 37 -5.56 -12.70 -8.68
C LYS A 37 -6.56 -11.86 -7.89
N ALA A 38 -7.49 -11.22 -8.60
CA ALA A 38 -8.50 -10.34 -8.01
C ALA A 38 -9.57 -11.09 -7.18
N LEU A 39 -9.62 -12.43 -7.28
CA LEU A 39 -10.65 -13.24 -6.63
C LEU A 39 -10.16 -13.81 -5.28
N HIS A 40 -11.00 -13.69 -4.25
CA HIS A 40 -10.77 -14.32 -2.95
C HIS A 40 -10.70 -15.84 -3.09
N SER A 41 -9.86 -16.47 -2.26
CA SER A 41 -9.71 -17.92 -2.27
C SER A 41 -10.75 -18.60 -1.38
N ASP A 42 -11.07 -19.85 -1.70
CA ASP A 42 -11.86 -20.71 -0.82
C ASP A 42 -11.03 -21.30 0.33
N LYS A 43 -9.70 -21.30 0.22
CA LYS A 43 -8.78 -21.92 1.20
C LYS A 43 -7.74 -20.93 1.68
N ASN A 44 -7.31 -21.07 2.93
CA ASN A 44 -6.20 -20.28 3.48
C ASN A 44 -4.84 -20.64 2.87
N VAL A 45 -3.83 -19.80 3.13
CA VAL A 45 -2.48 -19.92 2.53
C VAL A 45 -1.74 -21.19 2.99
N GLN A 46 -2.05 -21.69 4.19
CA GLN A 46 -1.48 -22.92 4.76
C GLN A 46 -1.97 -24.13 3.96
N ASN A 47 -3.28 -24.25 3.77
CA ASN A 47 -3.93 -25.33 3.02
C ASN A 47 -3.62 -25.29 1.51
N ARG A 48 -3.10 -24.17 1.01
CA ARG A 48 -2.67 -23.98 -0.38
C ARG A 48 -1.19 -24.27 -0.59
N GLY A 49 -0.42 -24.56 0.46
CA GLY A 49 1.01 -24.81 0.36
C GLY A 49 1.82 -23.56 -0.04
N LEU A 50 1.32 -22.35 0.30
CA LEU A 50 2.01 -21.09 -0.01
C LEU A 50 3.00 -20.65 1.08
N VAL A 51 2.96 -21.29 2.26
CA VAL A 51 3.92 -21.06 3.35
C VAL A 51 5.14 -21.96 3.11
N VAL A 52 6.11 -21.43 2.38
CA VAL A 52 7.34 -22.13 1.97
C VAL A 52 8.59 -21.37 2.41
N VAL A 53 9.73 -22.07 2.53
CA VAL A 53 11.01 -21.48 2.97
C VAL A 53 11.59 -20.53 1.92
N ASP A 54 11.43 -20.82 0.63
CA ASP A 54 11.95 -20.03 -0.49
C ASP A 54 10.82 -19.57 -1.43
N PRO A 55 10.10 -18.48 -1.09
CA PRO A 55 8.99 -17.97 -1.89
C PRO A 55 9.48 -17.17 -3.10
N LYS A 56 8.84 -17.36 -4.26
CA LYS A 56 9.15 -16.57 -5.46
C LYS A 56 8.38 -15.24 -5.44
N ALA A 57 9.05 -14.16 -5.83
CA ALA A 57 8.43 -12.82 -5.90
C ALA A 57 7.17 -12.80 -6.79
N LYS A 58 7.17 -13.58 -7.88
CA LYS A 58 6.00 -13.78 -8.74
C LYS A 58 4.79 -14.30 -7.96
N ASP A 59 4.99 -15.29 -7.10
CA ASP A 59 3.89 -15.94 -6.39
C ASP A 59 3.33 -15.00 -5.30
N ILE A 60 4.19 -14.17 -4.68
CA ILE A 60 3.77 -13.14 -3.73
C ILE A 60 2.88 -12.09 -4.42
N ILE A 61 3.35 -11.51 -5.53
CA ILE A 61 2.59 -10.47 -6.26
C ILE A 61 1.29 -11.05 -6.83
N LEU A 62 1.27 -12.33 -7.22
CA LEU A 62 0.07 -13.00 -7.70
C LEU A 62 -0.97 -13.19 -6.57
N GLU A 63 -0.52 -13.57 -5.37
CA GLU A 63 -1.39 -14.13 -4.33
C GLU A 63 -1.66 -13.21 -3.14
N HIS A 64 -0.92 -12.11 -2.96
CA HIS A 64 -1.00 -11.28 -1.74
C HIS A 64 -2.39 -10.68 -1.46
N LYS A 65 -3.23 -10.48 -2.48
CA LYS A 65 -4.61 -9.98 -2.32
C LYS A 65 -5.63 -11.11 -2.12
N SER A 66 -5.28 -12.36 -2.41
CA SER A 66 -6.19 -13.51 -2.43
C SER A 66 -6.28 -14.21 -1.07
N TYR A 67 -6.88 -13.53 -0.09
CA TYR A 67 -7.20 -14.11 1.22
C TYR A 67 -8.43 -15.03 1.16
N CYS A 68 -8.59 -15.89 2.18
CA CYS A 68 -9.75 -16.78 2.30
C CYS A 68 -10.97 -16.03 2.85
N PHE A 69 -12.02 -15.89 2.04
CA PHE A 69 -13.22 -15.14 2.45
C PHE A 69 -14.06 -15.90 3.51
N LYS A 70 -14.08 -17.23 3.45
CA LYS A 70 -14.86 -18.09 4.35
C LYS A 70 -14.32 -18.04 5.79
N GLU A 71 -13.00 -18.00 5.93
CA GLU A 71 -12.30 -18.04 7.21
C GLU A 71 -11.92 -16.64 7.74
N ILE A 72 -12.52 -15.55 7.23
CA ILE A 72 -12.20 -14.17 7.68
C ILE A 72 -12.40 -14.03 9.19
N LYS A 73 -13.49 -14.59 9.71
CA LYS A 73 -13.86 -14.48 11.12
C LYS A 73 -13.17 -15.49 12.02
N GLU A 74 -12.53 -16.49 11.44
CA GLU A 74 -11.91 -17.60 12.18
C GLU A 74 -10.53 -17.22 12.69
N ARG A 75 -10.24 -17.57 13.93
CA ARG A 75 -8.96 -17.29 14.56
C ARG A 75 -8.13 -18.58 14.59
N HIS A 76 -6.98 -18.57 13.91
CA HIS A 76 -6.07 -19.72 13.84
C HIS A 76 -4.89 -19.62 14.83
N PHE A 77 -4.88 -18.60 15.69
CA PHE A 77 -3.85 -18.38 16.70
C PHE A 77 -4.52 -18.23 18.06
N SER A 78 -4.09 -19.03 19.05
CA SER A 78 -4.73 -19.11 20.35
C SER A 78 -4.32 -18.01 21.33
N GLY A 79 -3.12 -17.46 21.21
CA GLY A 79 -2.62 -16.39 22.09
C GLY A 79 -3.18 -15.02 21.71
N ASP A 80 -3.00 -14.02 22.58
CA ASP A 80 -3.49 -12.66 22.33
C ASP A 80 -2.81 -11.97 21.15
N VAL A 81 -3.61 -11.23 20.38
CA VAL A 81 -3.15 -10.52 19.18
C VAL A 81 -3.49 -9.03 19.32
N LEU A 82 -2.45 -8.20 19.34
CA LEU A 82 -2.56 -6.75 19.32
C LEU A 82 -2.29 -6.23 17.90
N GLY A 83 -3.23 -5.46 17.35
CA GLY A 83 -3.06 -4.75 16.09
C GLY A 83 -2.81 -3.26 16.31
N TYR A 84 -1.83 -2.67 15.63
CA TYR A 84 -1.65 -1.23 15.60
C TYR A 84 -2.29 -0.63 14.34
N VAL A 85 -2.97 0.50 14.49
CA VAL A 85 -3.54 1.26 13.36
C VAL A 85 -3.04 2.68 13.41
N THR A 86 -2.68 3.25 12.26
CA THR A 86 -2.01 4.55 12.17
C THR A 86 -2.76 5.48 11.22
N PRO A 87 -2.89 6.78 11.53
CA PRO A 87 -3.62 7.72 10.68
C PRO A 87 -2.99 7.95 9.30
N TRP A 88 -1.65 7.85 9.17
CA TRP A 88 -0.95 8.02 7.88
C TRP A 88 -1.04 6.79 6.96
N ASN A 89 -1.60 5.68 7.41
CA ASN A 89 -1.85 4.50 6.59
C ASN A 89 -3.30 4.06 6.77
N SER A 90 -4.20 4.71 6.02
CA SER A 90 -5.64 4.51 6.13
C SER A 90 -6.08 3.06 5.89
N HIS A 91 -5.32 2.30 5.10
CA HIS A 91 -5.61 0.89 4.84
C HIS A 91 -5.63 0.03 6.12
N GLY A 92 -4.91 0.45 7.17
CA GLY A 92 -4.95 -0.22 8.47
C GLY A 92 -6.35 -0.27 9.08
N TYR A 93 -7.18 0.76 8.86
CA TYR A 93 -8.57 0.78 9.33
C TYR A 93 -9.44 -0.23 8.57
N ASP A 94 -9.23 -0.40 7.27
CA ASP A 94 -9.96 -1.39 6.48
C ASP A 94 -9.60 -2.80 6.91
N ILE A 95 -8.31 -3.08 7.12
CA ILE A 95 -7.82 -4.36 7.64
C ILE A 95 -8.41 -4.66 9.02
N ALA A 96 -8.46 -3.67 9.91
CA ALA A 96 -9.07 -3.79 11.23
C ALA A 96 -10.57 -4.13 11.15
N LYS A 97 -11.30 -3.57 10.18
CA LYS A 97 -12.72 -3.87 9.94
C LYS A 97 -12.92 -5.26 9.35
N ILE A 98 -12.14 -5.62 8.33
CA ILE A 98 -12.27 -6.90 7.64
C ILE A 98 -11.88 -8.06 8.56
N PHE A 99 -10.74 -7.96 9.24
CA PHE A 99 -10.15 -9.04 10.02
C PHE A 99 -10.26 -8.83 11.53
N GLY A 100 -11.15 -7.95 11.99
CA GLY A 100 -11.29 -7.57 13.40
C GLY A 100 -11.39 -8.76 14.37
N ASN A 101 -12.11 -9.81 13.98
CA ASN A 101 -12.28 -11.03 14.80
C ASN A 101 -10.99 -11.82 15.04
N LYS A 102 -9.92 -11.54 14.29
CA LYS A 102 -8.61 -12.17 14.47
C LYS A 102 -7.76 -11.45 15.53
N PHE A 103 -8.14 -10.25 15.94
CA PHE A 103 -7.45 -9.45 16.96
C PHE A 103 -8.15 -9.58 18.31
N THR A 104 -7.36 -9.65 19.39
CA THR A 104 -7.89 -9.45 20.75
C THR A 104 -8.07 -7.94 21.01
N LEU A 105 -7.09 -7.14 20.59
CA LEU A 105 -7.07 -5.70 20.82
C LEU A 105 -6.56 -4.94 19.60
N ILE A 106 -7.09 -3.75 19.36
CA ILE A 106 -6.59 -2.80 18.37
C ILE A 106 -6.21 -1.49 19.05
N SER A 107 -4.97 -1.03 18.82
CA SER A 107 -4.39 0.18 19.40
C SER A 107 -4.12 1.22 18.32
N PRO A 108 -4.94 2.29 18.23
CA PRO A 108 -4.68 3.39 17.30
C PRO A 108 -3.54 4.30 17.81
N VAL A 109 -2.64 4.67 16.89
CA VAL A 109 -1.38 5.38 17.18
C VAL A 109 -1.51 6.87 16.84
N TRP A 110 -2.24 7.59 17.70
CA TRP A 110 -2.51 9.02 17.52
C TRP A 110 -2.32 9.86 18.80
N LEU A 111 -2.41 9.26 19.99
CA LEU A 111 -2.37 9.99 21.26
C LEU A 111 -0.94 10.26 21.69
N GLN A 112 -0.74 11.46 22.22
CA GLN A 112 0.55 11.91 22.75
C GLN A 112 0.33 12.57 24.10
N VAL A 113 1.21 12.32 25.06
CA VAL A 113 1.21 13.02 26.36
C VAL A 113 2.28 14.10 26.31
N LYS A 114 1.88 15.36 26.45
CA LYS A 114 2.78 16.52 26.50
C LYS A 114 2.74 17.16 27.87
N ARG A 115 3.92 17.34 28.49
CA ARG A 115 4.05 18.09 29.74
C ARG A 115 3.97 19.59 29.44
N ARG A 116 3.09 20.30 30.14
CA ARG A 116 2.87 21.76 30.01
C ARG A 116 3.34 22.57 31.21
N GLY A 117 3.77 21.90 32.29
CA GLY A 117 4.26 22.56 33.51
C GLY A 117 4.65 21.56 34.59
N LYS A 118 4.92 22.04 35.81
CA LYS A 118 5.04 21.18 36.99
C LYS A 118 3.70 20.49 37.21
N GLU A 119 3.71 19.15 37.22
CA GLU A 119 2.53 18.30 37.43
C GLU A 119 1.35 18.57 36.46
N ARG A 120 1.62 19.18 35.29
CA ARG A 120 0.60 19.42 34.25
C ARG A 120 0.91 18.64 32.99
N PHE A 121 0.03 17.72 32.64
CA PHE A 121 0.09 16.90 31.44
C PHE A 121 -1.15 17.15 30.58
N GLN A 122 -0.95 17.14 29.26
CA GLN A 122 -2.01 17.34 28.29
C GLN A 122 -1.94 16.22 27.26
N PHE A 123 -3.07 15.60 26.96
CA PHE A 123 -3.21 14.71 25.82
C PHE A 123 -3.39 15.53 24.54
N THR A 124 -2.62 15.22 23.50
CA THR A 124 -2.75 15.78 22.15
C THR A 124 -2.99 14.65 21.13
N GLY A 125 -3.39 15.01 19.91
CA GLY A 125 -3.74 14.03 18.86
C GLY A 125 -5.19 13.55 18.91
N LEU A 126 -6.05 14.22 19.68
CA LEU A 126 -7.48 13.90 19.78
C LEU A 126 -8.27 14.21 18.49
N HIS A 127 -7.74 15.05 17.59
CA HIS A 127 -8.39 15.40 16.33
C HIS A 127 -8.36 14.27 15.31
N ASP A 128 -7.40 13.34 15.44
CA ASP A 128 -7.33 12.16 14.59
C ASP A 128 -8.34 11.09 15.02
N VAL A 129 -9.00 11.25 16.18
CA VAL A 129 -9.91 10.27 16.77
C VAL A 129 -11.19 10.13 15.95
N ASP A 130 -11.26 9.07 15.15
CA ASP A 130 -12.49 8.66 14.47
C ASP A 130 -13.46 8.00 15.44
N CYS A 131 -14.36 8.77 16.06
CA CYS A 131 -15.37 8.31 17.02
C CYS A 131 -16.20 7.09 16.56
N VAL A 132 -16.35 6.89 15.25
CA VAL A 132 -17.07 5.74 14.67
C VAL A 132 -16.32 4.41 14.86
N THR A 133 -14.98 4.44 14.95
CA THR A 133 -14.13 3.23 15.08
C THR A 133 -13.81 2.88 16.55
N VAL A 134 -14.10 3.78 17.50
CA VAL A 134 -13.69 3.69 18.92
C VAL A 134 -14.43 2.61 19.74
N ILE A 135 -15.21 1.73 19.11
CA ILE A 135 -15.85 0.59 19.82
C ILE A 135 -14.79 -0.39 20.41
N LEU A 136 -13.53 -0.35 19.94
CA LEU A 136 -12.47 -1.29 20.35
C LEU A 136 -11.53 -0.81 21.46
N THR A 137 -11.67 0.42 21.96
CA THR A 137 -10.82 0.93 23.05
C THR A 137 -11.61 1.18 24.32
N GLN A 138 -11.60 0.18 25.20
CA GLN A 138 -12.10 0.24 26.58
C GLN A 138 -11.37 1.27 27.46
N CYS A 139 -10.35 1.98 26.94
CA CYS A 139 -9.53 2.94 27.70
C CYS A 139 -10.03 4.38 27.73
N VAL A 140 -10.93 4.84 26.86
CA VAL A 140 -11.31 6.28 26.82
C VAL A 140 -12.53 6.59 27.71
N LYS A 141 -13.20 5.57 28.28
CA LYS A 141 -14.34 5.77 29.19
C LYS A 141 -13.96 6.07 30.64
N MET A 142 -12.70 6.39 30.93
CA MET A 142 -12.20 6.57 32.31
C MET A 142 -11.66 7.98 32.63
N CYS A 143 -12.05 8.99 31.86
CA CYS A 143 -11.94 10.40 32.25
C CYS A 143 -13.31 11.08 32.17
#